data_AF-A0A958D5G6-F1
#
_entry.id   AF-A0A958D5G6-F1
#
_cell.length_a   1.000
_cell.length_b   1.000
_cell.length_c   1.000
_cell.angle_alpha   90.00
_cell.angle_beta   90.00
_cell.angle_gamma   90.00
#
_symmetry.space_group_name_H-M   'P 1'
#
loop_
_entity.id
_entity.type
_entity.pdbx_description
1 polymer ?
#
loop_
_entity_poly.entity_id
_entity_poly.type
_entity_poly.pdbx_seq_one_letter_code
_entity_poly.pdbx_strand_id
1 'polypeptide(L)'
;MSTTYKPSLAEVRTLAAQGNLVAIYRELPADLETPVSVYLKLRGRDEDRGGLSFLLESVEKGEQLGRYSFIGVHPPMTVVSHGTEVTIGGAGGTVLETQQGDPLDVVKQLMAGRVPVDQPELPRFNGGVV
;
A
#
# COMPACT_ATOMS: atom_id res chain seq x y z
N MET A 1 -11.03 22.37 -4.02
CA MET A 1 -9.88 21.46 -4.23
C MET A 1 -10.12 20.68 -5.51
N SER A 2 -9.09 20.47 -6.33
CA SER A 2 -9.22 19.78 -7.62
C SER A 2 -9.47 18.27 -7.40
N THR A 3 -10.50 17.72 -8.05
CA THR A 3 -10.87 16.30 -8.00
C THR A 3 -10.00 15.41 -8.90
N THR A 4 -8.94 15.97 -9.47
CA THR A 4 -8.08 15.34 -10.47
C THR A 4 -6.97 14.52 -9.80
N TYR A 5 -6.72 13.32 -10.33
CA TYR A 5 -5.56 12.51 -9.96
C TYR A 5 -4.26 13.20 -10.35
N LYS A 6 -3.25 13.09 -9.49
CA LYS A 6 -1.89 13.54 -9.71
C LYS A 6 -0.93 12.34 -9.57
N PRO A 7 0.15 12.26 -10.34
CA PRO A 7 0.41 13.04 -11.55
C PRO A 7 -0.59 12.69 -12.66
N SER A 8 -0.75 13.58 -13.63
CA SER A 8 -1.44 13.29 -14.90
C SER A 8 -0.70 12.19 -15.67
N LEU A 9 -1.38 11.55 -16.64
CA LEU A 9 -0.75 10.52 -17.46
C LEU A 9 0.51 11.00 -18.18
N ALA A 10 0.54 12.27 -18.63
CA ALA A 10 1.72 12.84 -19.28
C ALA A 10 2.89 12.97 -18.30
N GLU A 11 2.62 13.43 -17.07
CA GLU A 11 3.63 13.53 -16.01
C GLU A 11 4.13 12.15 -15.55
N VAL A 12 3.23 11.16 -15.42
CA VAL A 12 3.62 9.77 -15.11
C VAL A 12 4.59 9.22 -16.16
N ARG A 13 4.37 9.48 -17.45
CA ARG A 13 5.28 9.05 -18.53
C ARG A 13 6.67 9.67 -18.38
N THR A 14 6.75 10.92 -17.94
CA THR A 14 8.04 11.58 -17.66
C THR A 14 8.70 11.00 -16.42
N LEU A 15 7.95 10.79 -15.34
CA LEU A 15 8.43 10.23 -14.07
C LEU A 15 8.92 8.78 -14.22
N ALA A 16 8.28 7.99 -15.10
CA ALA A 16 8.66 6.60 -15.37
C ALA A 16 10.08 6.44 -15.95
N ALA A 17 10.73 7.53 -16.39
CA ALA A 17 12.15 7.50 -16.76
C ALA A 17 13.08 7.41 -15.54
N GLN A 18 12.60 7.71 -14.33
CA GLN A 18 13.38 7.76 -13.09
C GLN A 18 13.25 6.50 -12.23
N GLY A 19 12.27 5.64 -12.54
CA GLY A 19 11.93 4.45 -11.77
C GLY A 19 10.69 3.76 -12.32
N ASN A 20 10.32 2.62 -11.75
CA ASN A 20 9.22 1.78 -12.25
C ASN A 20 8.01 1.73 -11.30
N LEU A 21 8.03 2.51 -10.23
CA LEU A 21 6.89 2.69 -9.33
C LEU A 21 6.61 4.18 -9.15
N VAL A 22 5.50 4.65 -9.70
CA VAL A 22 5.01 6.03 -9.59
C VAL A 22 3.69 6.00 -8.83
N ALA A 23 3.58 6.76 -7.75
CA ALA A 23 2.37 6.85 -6.96
C ALA A 23 1.38 7.82 -7.61
N ILE A 24 0.19 7.31 -7.94
CA ILE A 24 -0.94 8.11 -8.42
C ILE A 24 -1.87 8.34 -7.24
N TYR A 25 -2.16 9.59 -6.94
CA TYR A 25 -2.89 10.00 -5.76
C TYR A 25 -3.91 11.08 -6.07
N ARG A 26 -4.81 11.31 -5.12
CA ARG A 26 -5.70 12.48 -5.08
C ARG A 26 -5.97 12.82 -3.64
N GLU A 27 -6.21 14.09 -3.37
CA GLU A 27 -6.60 14.58 -2.06
C GLU A 27 -8.12 14.76 -2.02
N LEU A 28 -8.74 14.30 -0.94
CA LEU A 28 -10.18 14.37 -0.72
C LEU A 28 -10.48 15.07 0.61
N PRO A 29 -11.52 15.93 0.68
CA PRO A 29 -11.99 16.45 1.95
C PRO A 29 -12.43 15.32 2.88
N ALA A 30 -12.00 15.38 4.14
CA ALA A 30 -12.24 14.34 5.14
C ALA A 30 -12.54 14.93 6.53
N ASP A 31 -13.02 16.18 6.59
CA ASP A 31 -13.20 16.93 7.85
C ASP A 31 -14.16 16.26 8.85
N LEU A 32 -15.06 15.40 8.35
CA LEU A 32 -16.04 14.64 9.14
C LEU A 32 -15.67 13.16 9.29
N GLU A 33 -14.49 12.77 8.81
CA GLU A 33 -14.02 11.40 8.87
C GLU A 33 -13.00 11.22 10.01
N THR A 34 -13.02 10.05 10.62
CA THR A 34 -11.94 9.55 11.47
C THR A 34 -11.19 8.46 10.71
N PRO A 35 -9.91 8.16 11.04
CA PRO A 35 -9.20 7.05 10.40
C PRO A 35 -9.98 5.74 10.43
N VAL A 36 -10.67 5.45 11.54
CA VAL A 36 -11.53 4.27 11.68
C VAL A 36 -12.74 4.34 10.74
N SER A 37 -13.42 5.48 10.61
CA SER A 37 -14.58 5.59 9.69
C SER A 37 -14.14 5.43 8.23
N VAL A 38 -13.00 5.99 7.83
CA VAL A 38 -12.41 5.79 6.49
C VAL A 38 -12.04 4.34 6.27
N TYR A 39 -11.36 3.70 7.23
CA TYR A 39 -10.97 2.30 7.14
C TYR A 39 -12.18 1.39 6.91
N LEU A 40 -13.25 1.56 7.70
CA LEU A 40 -14.48 0.77 7.55
C LEU A 40 -15.17 0.99 6.20
N LYS A 41 -15.12 2.22 5.65
CA LYS A 41 -15.65 2.53 4.32
C LYS A 41 -14.81 1.91 3.20
N LEU A 42 -13.48 1.95 3.31
CA LEU A 42 -12.56 1.50 2.27
C LEU A 42 -12.41 -0.02 2.21
N ARG A 43 -12.39 -0.69 3.37
CA ARG A 43 -12.24 -2.16 3.41
C ARG A 43 -13.43 -2.90 2.78
N GLY A 44 -14.57 -2.22 2.62
CA GLY A 44 -15.79 -2.80 2.08
C GLY A 44 -16.37 -3.94 2.94
N ARG A 45 -17.30 -4.70 2.36
CA ARG A 45 -17.85 -5.95 2.93
C ARG A 45 -17.44 -7.20 2.13
N ASP A 46 -16.59 -7.04 1.12
CA ASP A 46 -16.31 -8.09 0.14
C ASP A 46 -15.38 -9.15 0.72
N GLU A 47 -15.98 -10.27 1.15
CA GLU A 47 -15.32 -11.55 1.33
C GLU A 47 -14.65 -12.01 0.01
N ASP A 48 -15.20 -11.60 -1.14
CA ASP A 48 -14.73 -11.95 -2.49
C ASP A 48 -13.40 -11.29 -2.92
N ARG A 49 -12.94 -10.24 -2.22
CA ARG A 49 -11.66 -9.56 -2.51
C ARG A 49 -10.51 -9.98 -1.60
N GLY A 50 -10.69 -11.08 -0.86
CA GLY A 50 -9.65 -11.65 0.00
C GLY A 50 -9.48 -10.98 1.36
N GLY A 51 -10.31 -9.99 1.71
CA GLY A 51 -10.47 -9.45 3.08
C GLY A 51 -9.27 -8.77 3.75
N LEU A 52 -8.07 -8.87 3.18
CA LEU A 52 -6.85 -8.35 3.77
C LEU A 52 -6.80 -6.83 3.69
N SER A 53 -6.64 -6.22 4.86
CA SER A 53 -6.57 -4.78 5.03
C SER A 53 -5.88 -4.45 6.35
N PHE A 54 -5.35 -3.23 6.46
CA PHE A 54 -4.75 -2.74 7.68
C PHE A 54 -5.13 -1.28 7.94
N LEU A 55 -5.06 -0.90 9.22
CA LEU A 55 -5.07 0.47 9.71
C LEU A 55 -3.89 0.60 10.68
N LEU A 56 -2.91 1.43 10.33
CA LEU A 56 -1.79 1.77 11.19
C LEU A 56 -1.98 3.19 11.69
N GLU A 57 -2.02 3.37 13.01
CA GLU A 57 -2.11 4.68 13.64
C GLU A 57 -0.86 4.92 14.49
N SER A 58 -0.24 6.09 14.34
CA SER A 58 0.84 6.48 15.23
C SER A 58 0.28 6.94 16.57
N VAL A 59 0.78 6.38 17.67
CA VAL A 59 0.46 6.82 19.04
C VAL A 59 1.73 7.42 19.65
N GLU A 60 1.92 8.73 19.51
CA GLU A 60 2.98 9.44 20.22
C GLU A 60 2.45 10.05 21.53
N LYS A 61 3.18 9.82 22.62
CA LYS A 61 3.01 10.54 23.89
C LYS A 61 3.75 11.88 23.80
N GLY A 62 3.12 12.93 23.26
CA GLY A 62 3.69 14.29 23.29
C GLY A 62 3.25 15.23 22.16
N GLU A 63 3.54 16.52 22.33
CA GLU A 63 3.19 17.63 21.43
C GLU A 63 4.12 17.71 20.19
N GLN A 64 4.07 16.73 19.28
CA GLN A 64 4.60 16.94 17.92
C GLN A 64 3.51 16.81 16.86
N LEU A 65 3.64 17.70 15.86
CA LEU A 65 2.68 17.95 14.79
C LEU A 65 2.53 16.74 13.86
N GLY A 66 1.27 16.30 13.71
CA GLY A 66 0.80 15.48 12.59
C GLY A 66 0.60 13.99 12.91
N ARG A 67 -0.58 13.64 13.44
CA ARG A 67 -1.02 12.24 13.50
C ARG A 67 -1.33 11.76 12.09
N TYR A 68 -0.47 10.91 11.53
CA TYR A 68 -0.78 10.18 10.32
C TYR A 68 -1.39 8.82 10.68
N SER A 69 -2.43 8.44 9.92
CA SER A 69 -2.95 7.09 9.88
C SER A 69 -2.80 6.56 8.46
N PHE A 70 -2.33 5.31 8.33
CA PHE A 70 -2.16 4.65 7.04
C PHE A 70 -3.18 3.53 6.90
N ILE A 71 -3.88 3.51 5.77
CA ILE A 71 -4.90 2.52 5.46
C ILE A 71 -4.52 1.84 4.16
N GLY A 72 -4.41 0.51 4.19
CA GLY A 72 -4.23 -0.33 3.02
C GLY A 72 -5.37 -1.32 2.90
N VAL A 73 -5.91 -1.49 1.69
CA VAL A 73 -7.00 -2.42 1.39
C VAL A 73 -6.72 -3.12 0.06
N HIS A 74 -7.21 -4.35 -0.10
CA HIS A 74 -7.14 -5.11 -1.35
C HIS A 74 -5.71 -5.20 -1.93
N PRO A 75 -4.73 -5.74 -1.17
CA PRO A 75 -3.38 -5.87 -1.69
C PRO A 75 -3.38 -6.74 -2.96
N PRO A 76 -2.67 -6.33 -4.03
CA PRO A 76 -2.63 -7.11 -5.28
C PRO A 76 -1.77 -8.36 -5.16
N MET A 77 -0.97 -8.47 -4.10
CA MET A 77 -0.06 -9.56 -3.82
C MET A 77 0.08 -9.76 -2.32
N THR A 78 0.22 -11.00 -1.87
CA THR A 78 0.44 -11.38 -0.48
C THR A 78 1.61 -12.35 -0.38
N VAL A 79 2.26 -12.38 0.78
CA VAL A 79 3.28 -13.39 1.11
C VAL A 79 2.89 -13.98 2.47
N VAL A 80 2.62 -15.28 2.51
CA VAL A 80 2.17 -15.99 3.70
C VAL A 80 3.10 -17.15 3.97
N SER A 81 3.60 -17.27 5.20
CA SER A 81 4.53 -18.33 5.59
C SER A 81 3.91 -19.26 6.63
N HIS A 82 4.01 -20.56 6.40
CA HIS A 82 3.67 -21.60 7.37
C HIS A 82 4.87 -22.55 7.53
N GLY A 83 5.59 -22.41 8.65
CA GLY A 83 6.91 -23.04 8.78
C GLY A 83 7.86 -22.51 7.72
N THR A 84 8.50 -23.40 6.96
CA THR A 84 9.40 -23.06 5.85
C THR A 84 8.68 -22.92 4.50
N GLU A 85 7.38 -23.23 4.44
CA GLU A 85 6.60 -23.05 3.22
C GLU A 85 6.12 -21.61 3.11
N VAL A 86 6.47 -20.94 2.02
CA VAL A 86 6.09 -19.57 1.70
C VAL A 86 5.19 -19.59 0.47
N THR A 87 4.00 -19.02 0.59
CA THR A 87 3.01 -18.88 -0.49
C THR A 87 2.93 -17.43 -0.92
N ILE A 88 3.11 -17.19 -2.21
CA ILE A 88 2.87 -15.90 -2.85
C ILE A 88 1.46 -15.91 -3.43
N GLY A 89 0.59 -15.09 -2.86
CA GLY A 89 -0.78 -14.91 -3.32
C GLY A 89 -0.94 -13.72 -4.26
N GLY A 90 -1.90 -13.78 -5.16
CA GLY A 90 -2.38 -12.69 -5.99
C GLY A 90 -3.67 -12.09 -5.46
N ALA A 91 -4.21 -11.12 -6.20
CA ALA A 91 -5.49 -10.51 -5.89
C ALA A 91 -6.60 -11.57 -5.70
N GLY A 92 -7.49 -11.33 -4.73
CA GLY A 92 -8.60 -12.23 -4.42
C GLY A 92 -8.21 -13.57 -3.77
N GLY A 93 -6.99 -13.71 -3.25
CA GLY A 93 -6.55 -14.93 -2.57
C GLY A 93 -6.10 -16.05 -3.51
N THR A 94 -5.87 -15.73 -4.79
CA THR A 94 -5.32 -16.68 -5.76
C THR A 94 -3.90 -17.09 -5.37
N VAL A 95 -3.57 -18.37 -5.41
CA VAL A 95 -2.19 -18.82 -5.21
C VAL A 95 -1.43 -18.68 -6.53
N LEU A 96 -0.36 -17.88 -6.53
CA LEU A 96 0.50 -17.69 -7.69
C LEU A 96 1.69 -18.66 -7.66
N GLU A 97 2.31 -18.81 -6.49
CA GLU A 97 3.50 -19.63 -6.30
C GLU A 97 3.60 -20.12 -4.85
N THR A 98 4.16 -21.31 -4.66
CA THR A 98 4.52 -21.86 -3.36
C THR A 98 5.94 -22.39 -3.41
N GLN A 99 6.75 -22.01 -2.42
CA GLN A 99 8.16 -22.39 -2.34
C GLN A 99 8.59 -22.66 -0.90
N GLN A 100 9.73 -23.33 -0.73
CA GLN A 100 10.37 -23.50 0.58
C GLN A 100 11.45 -22.43 0.76
N GLY A 101 11.56 -21.83 1.95
CA GLY A 101 12.64 -20.89 2.27
C GLY A 101 12.34 -19.94 3.44
N ASP A 102 13.20 -18.94 3.61
CA ASP A 102 13.00 -17.84 4.54
C ASP A 102 12.03 -16.81 3.91
N PRO A 103 10.90 -16.48 4.55
CA PRO A 103 9.95 -15.49 4.03
C PRO A 103 10.54 -14.10 3.83
N LEU A 104 11.54 -13.69 4.61
CA LEU A 104 12.20 -12.40 4.46
C LEU A 104 13.06 -12.35 3.19
N ASP A 105 13.69 -13.47 2.82
CA ASP A 105 14.42 -13.57 1.55
C ASP A 105 13.45 -13.50 0.36
N VAL A 106 12.28 -14.13 0.46
CA VAL A 106 11.23 -14.03 -0.56
C VAL A 106 10.76 -12.58 -0.73
N VAL A 107 10.44 -11.89 0.37
CA VAL A 107 10.05 -10.47 0.33
C VAL A 107 11.16 -9.62 -0.27
N LYS A 108 12.42 -9.85 0.12
CA LYS A 108 13.58 -9.13 -0.43
C LYS A 108 13.73 -9.33 -1.93
N GLN A 109 13.56 -10.56 -2.42
CA GLN A 109 13.63 -10.88 -3.85
C GLN A 109 12.50 -10.20 -4.62
N LEU A 110 11.26 -10.26 -4.11
CA LEU A 110 10.12 -9.55 -4.70
C LEU A 110 10.41 -8.05 -4.78
N MET A 111 10.98 -7.46 -3.73
CA MET A 111 11.26 -6.01 -3.69
C MET A 111 12.48 -5.59 -4.51
N ALA A 112 13.41 -6.49 -4.87
CA ALA A 112 14.68 -6.14 -5.50
C ALA A 112 14.55 -5.38 -6.83
N GLY A 113 13.50 -5.66 -7.61
CA GLY A 113 13.25 -5.00 -8.89
C GLY A 113 12.43 -3.70 -8.81
N ARG A 114 12.00 -3.29 -7.62
CA ARG A 114 11.10 -2.14 -7.43
C ARG A 114 11.91 -0.88 -7.16
N VAL A 115 11.82 0.07 -8.07
CA VAL A 115 12.52 1.37 -8.03
C VAL A 115 11.45 2.47 -7.93
N PRO A 116 11.10 2.91 -6.71
CA PRO A 116 10.17 4.01 -6.50
C PRO A 116 10.72 5.31 -7.04
N VAL A 117 9.86 6.06 -7.72
CA VAL A 117 10.14 7.43 -8.13
C VAL A 117 9.85 8.34 -6.94
N ASP A 118 10.80 9.22 -6.64
CA ASP A 118 10.64 10.18 -5.55
C ASP A 118 9.59 11.23 -5.90
N GLN A 119 8.65 11.43 -4.98
CA GLN A 119 7.55 12.38 -5.08
C GLN A 119 7.51 13.16 -3.75
N PRO A 120 8.33 14.23 -3.62
CA PRO A 120 8.56 14.92 -2.36
C PRO A 120 7.31 15.49 -1.68
N GLU A 121 6.25 15.70 -2.45
CA GLU A 121 4.95 16.18 -1.97
C GLU A 121 4.13 15.10 -1.24
N LEU A 122 4.47 13.81 -1.41
CA LEU A 122 3.77 12.71 -0.76
C LEU A 122 4.25 12.48 0.67
N PRO A 123 3.40 11.89 1.54
CA PRO A 123 3.84 11.40 2.84
C PRO A 123 5.00 10.41 2.69
N ARG A 124 5.84 10.33 3.74
CA ARG A 124 7.00 9.41 3.81
C ARG A 124 6.65 7.94 3.53
N PHE A 125 5.40 7.55 3.79
CA PHE A 125 4.87 6.24 3.45
C PHE A 125 3.70 6.41 2.47
N ASN A 126 3.89 5.94 1.24
CA ASN A 126 2.91 6.01 0.16
C ASN A 126 2.77 4.67 -0.61
N GLY A 127 3.30 3.58 -0.04
CA GLY A 127 3.23 2.22 -0.59
C GLY A 127 4.35 1.32 -0.06
N GLY A 128 4.16 0.01 -0.13
CA GLY A 128 5.16 -0.97 0.31
C GLY A 128 4.58 -2.35 0.61
N VAL A 129 5.41 -3.21 1.19
CA VAL A 129 5.00 -4.47 1.83
C VAL A 129 4.75 -4.15 3.31
N VAL A 130 3.55 -4.48 3.79
CA VAL A 130 3.09 -4.27 5.17
C VAL A 130 2.59 -5.58 5.74
#